data_AF-A0A1Q9JPZ8-F1
#
_entry.id   AF-A0A1Q9JPZ8-F1
#
_cell.length_a   1.000
_cell.length_b   1.000
_cell.length_c   1.000
_cell.angle_alpha   90.00
_cell.angle_beta   90.00
_cell.angle_gamma   90.00
#
_symmetry.space_group_name_H-M   'P 1'
#
loop_
_entity.id
_entity.type
_entity.pdbx_description
1 polymer ?
#
loop_
_entity_poly.entity_id
_entity_poly.type
_entity_poly.pdbx_seq_one_letter_code
_entity_poly.pdbx_strand_id
1 'polypeptide(L)'
;MLNLQLFGNEAVQGKKIVYLYRILSESATQAGATLAFTTENGRTKSKDADSTATKDGSIRTPGAAEVEITATSILKKDDELVDKLEKALDDDELIEIWEANLAEPVGSGSNKFKGKYFQGYLTEIERTANADEFVEISLTFGINGTGVDGDVTVTAQQQEQAYAFVDTPKTGA
;
A
#
# COMPACT_ATOMS: atom_id res chain seq x y z
N MET A 1 -9.14 23.12 -24.47
CA MET A 1 -8.98 22.74 -23.05
C MET A 1 -7.49 22.77 -22.77
N LEU A 2 -7.03 23.65 -21.88
CA LEU A 2 -5.62 23.72 -21.48
C LEU A 2 -5.27 22.44 -20.69
N ASN A 3 -4.25 21.71 -21.11
CA ASN A 3 -3.71 20.59 -20.36
C ASN A 3 -3.14 21.11 -19.03
N LEU A 4 -3.89 20.90 -17.95
CA LEU A 4 -3.53 21.26 -16.58
C LEU A 4 -2.26 20.54 -16.09
N GLN A 5 -1.82 19.49 -16.80
CA GLN A 5 -0.55 18.78 -16.57
C GLN A 5 0.70 19.65 -16.81
N LEU A 6 0.60 20.83 -17.43
CA LEU A 6 1.77 21.67 -17.73
C LEU A 6 2.24 22.58 -16.58
N PHE A 7 1.49 22.69 -15.47
CA PHE A 7 1.75 23.72 -14.44
C PHE A 7 1.85 23.22 -13.00
N GLY A 8 1.84 21.91 -12.76
CA GLY A 8 1.96 21.32 -11.42
C GLY A 8 3.10 20.30 -11.36
N ASN A 9 4.36 20.75 -11.40
CA ASN A 9 5.51 19.90 -11.07
C ASN A 9 5.65 19.75 -9.55
N GLU A 10 4.58 19.39 -8.85
CA GLU A 10 4.65 19.09 -7.41
C GLU A 10 5.00 17.61 -7.24
N ALA A 11 6.21 17.34 -6.74
CA ALA A 11 6.63 15.99 -6.42
C ALA A 11 5.82 15.47 -5.23
N VAL A 12 5.25 14.28 -5.36
CA VAL A 12 4.59 13.57 -4.25
C VAL A 12 5.66 12.89 -3.40
N GLN A 13 5.71 13.22 -2.10
CA GLN A 13 6.62 12.56 -1.16
C GLN A 13 6.11 11.16 -0.82
N GLY A 14 7.00 10.16 -0.70
CA GLY A 14 6.62 8.78 -0.38
C GLY A 14 5.71 8.63 0.83
N LYS A 15 5.93 9.42 1.89
CA LYS A 15 5.05 9.48 3.09
C LYS A 15 3.59 9.88 2.82
N LYS A 16 3.28 10.41 1.63
CA LYS A 16 1.93 10.75 1.20
C LYS A 16 1.23 9.59 0.50
N ILE A 17 1.96 8.53 0.15
CA ILE A 17 1.38 7.29 -0.35
C ILE A 17 1.22 6.34 0.83
N VAL A 18 -0.03 6.09 1.23
CA VAL A 18 -0.37 5.27 2.40
C VAL A 18 -1.11 4.02 1.94
N TYR A 19 -0.79 2.90 2.59
CA TYR A 19 -1.45 1.63 2.37
C TYR A 19 -2.30 1.26 3.58
N LEU A 20 -3.48 0.71 3.30
CA LEU A 20 -4.38 0.14 4.31
C LEU A 20 -4.65 -1.33 3.96
N TYR A 21 -4.85 -2.13 4.99
CA TYR A 21 -5.03 -3.58 4.88
C TYR A 21 -6.24 -4.02 5.70
N ARG A 22 -6.93 -5.07 5.23
CA ARG A 22 -8.00 -5.73 5.97
C ARG A 22 -8.18 -7.16 5.48
N ILE A 23 -8.44 -8.10 6.39
CA ILE A 23 -8.89 -9.45 6.00
C ILE A 23 -10.32 -9.33 5.47
N LEU A 24 -10.60 -9.81 4.26
CA LEU A 24 -11.89 -9.59 3.60
C LEU A 24 -13.06 -10.16 4.42
N SER A 25 -12.85 -11.27 5.13
CA SER A 25 -13.84 -11.90 6.01
C SER A 25 -14.28 -10.97 7.15
N GLU A 26 -13.44 -10.02 7.57
CA GLU A 26 -13.73 -9.03 8.61
C GLU A 26 -14.35 -7.73 8.08
N SER A 27 -14.66 -7.65 6.78
CA SER A 27 -15.11 -6.41 6.13
C SER A 27 -16.39 -5.78 6.72
N ALA A 28 -17.22 -6.58 7.38
CA ALA A 28 -18.45 -6.14 8.03
C ALA A 28 -18.23 -5.53 9.42
N THR A 29 -17.10 -5.81 10.08
CA THR A 29 -16.86 -5.44 11.48
C THR A 29 -15.63 -4.59 11.69
N GLN A 30 -14.68 -4.59 10.75
CA GLN A 30 -13.42 -3.88 10.84
C GLN A 30 -13.24 -2.88 9.70
N ALA A 31 -12.62 -1.74 10.00
CA ALA A 31 -12.11 -0.83 8.98
C ALA A 31 -10.74 -1.29 8.49
N GLY A 32 -10.30 -0.83 7.32
CA GLY A 32 -8.90 -1.01 6.90
C GLY A 32 -7.95 -0.30 7.86
N ALA A 33 -6.80 -0.91 8.13
CA ALA A 33 -5.79 -0.42 9.07
C ALA A 33 -4.43 -0.21 8.37
N THR A 34 -3.66 0.75 8.85
CA THR A 34 -2.29 0.99 8.41
C THR A 34 -1.32 0.15 9.22
N LEU A 35 -0.24 -0.31 8.61
CA LEU A 35 0.89 -0.86 9.36
C LEU A 35 1.52 0.25 10.23
N ALA A 36 1.95 -0.09 11.43
CA ALA A 36 2.68 0.84 12.28
C ALA A 36 4.12 0.98 11.78
N PHE A 37 4.70 2.18 11.90
CA PHE A 37 6.11 2.45 11.57
C PHE A 37 6.56 1.94 10.18
N THR A 38 5.70 2.04 9.17
CA THR A 38 6.04 1.70 7.79
C THR A 38 7.19 2.57 7.29
N THR A 39 8.21 1.93 6.75
CA THR A 39 9.41 2.58 6.19
C THR A 39 9.29 2.69 4.67
N GLU A 40 8.73 1.67 4.01
CA GLU A 40 8.60 1.61 2.57
C GLU A 40 7.34 0.83 2.14
N ASN A 41 6.70 1.29 1.06
CA ASN A 41 5.68 0.51 0.35
C ASN A 41 6.05 0.49 -1.14
N GLY A 42 5.87 -0.67 -1.77
CA GLY A 42 6.12 -0.89 -3.17
C GLY A 42 4.89 -1.45 -3.89
N ARG A 43 4.76 -1.11 -5.16
CA ARG A 43 3.82 -1.76 -6.07
C ARG A 43 4.45 -1.97 -7.43
N THR A 44 4.54 -3.23 -7.83
CA THR A 44 5.08 -3.64 -9.13
C THR A 44 3.96 -4.14 -10.02
N LYS A 45 4.02 -3.81 -11.30
CA LYS A 45 3.13 -4.35 -12.33
C LYS A 45 3.95 -4.84 -13.50
N SER A 46 3.88 -6.13 -13.77
CA SER A 46 4.64 -6.82 -14.82
C SER A 46 3.69 -7.51 -15.81
N LYS A 47 4.21 -7.82 -17.00
CA LYS A 47 3.49 -8.55 -18.03
C LYS A 47 4.48 -9.22 -18.95
N ASP A 48 4.50 -10.55 -18.96
CA ASP A 48 5.29 -11.28 -19.94
C ASP A 48 4.67 -11.15 -21.33
N ALA A 49 5.46 -11.36 -22.37
CA ALA A 49 4.97 -11.38 -23.73
C ALA A 49 5.78 -12.34 -24.60
N ASP A 50 5.07 -13.21 -25.32
CA ASP A 50 5.67 -14.09 -26.30
C ASP A 50 6.14 -13.30 -27.52
N SER A 51 7.23 -13.75 -28.15
CA SER A 51 7.75 -13.17 -29.38
C SER A 51 7.75 -14.21 -30.49
N THR A 52 6.92 -14.01 -31.50
CA THR A 52 6.88 -14.84 -32.71
C THR A 52 7.69 -14.17 -33.82
N ALA A 53 8.78 -14.81 -34.26
CA ALA A 53 9.58 -14.29 -35.37
C ALA A 53 8.86 -14.50 -36.70
N THR A 54 8.68 -13.43 -37.48
CA THR A 54 8.16 -13.47 -38.84
C THR A 54 9.22 -12.99 -39.84
N LYS A 55 8.94 -13.12 -41.14
CA LYS A 55 9.85 -12.62 -42.19
C LYS A 55 9.94 -11.10 -42.22
N ASP A 56 8.96 -10.42 -41.62
CA ASP A 56 8.84 -8.96 -41.58
C ASP A 56 9.24 -8.35 -40.22
N GLY A 57 9.74 -9.19 -39.29
CA GLY A 57 10.10 -8.80 -37.93
C GLY A 57 9.41 -9.66 -36.86
N SER A 58 9.67 -9.40 -35.58
CA SER A 58 9.00 -10.11 -34.48
C SER A 58 7.66 -9.49 -34.14
N ILE A 59 6.65 -10.33 -33.93
CA ILE A 59 5.34 -9.97 -33.37
C ILE A 59 5.37 -10.30 -31.87
N ARG A 60 4.95 -9.36 -31.02
CA ARG A 60 4.80 -9.59 -29.57
C ARG A 60 3.35 -9.86 -29.19
N THR A 61 3.11 -10.90 -28.40
CA THR A 61 1.79 -11.25 -27.84
C THR A 61 1.85 -11.12 -26.32
N PRO A 62 1.24 -10.08 -25.72
CA PRO A 62 1.24 -9.89 -24.26
C PRO A 62 0.44 -10.96 -23.52
N GLY A 63 0.99 -11.47 -22.41
CA GLY A 63 0.40 -12.47 -21.51
C GLY A 63 -0.63 -11.91 -20.53
N ALA A 64 -0.72 -12.48 -19.32
CA ALA A 64 -1.52 -11.91 -18.23
C ALA A 64 -0.70 -10.86 -17.46
N ALA A 65 -1.35 -9.82 -16.94
CA ALA A 65 -0.68 -8.85 -16.09
C ALA A 65 -0.62 -9.37 -14.66
N GLU A 66 0.53 -9.20 -14.02
CA GLU A 66 0.77 -9.57 -12.63
C GLU A 66 1.03 -8.31 -11.82
N VAL A 67 0.50 -8.28 -10.60
CA VAL A 67 0.70 -7.18 -9.66
C VAL A 67 1.17 -7.74 -8.33
N GLU A 68 2.20 -7.12 -7.79
CA GLU A 68 2.75 -7.41 -6.47
C GLU A 68 2.76 -6.12 -5.66
N ILE A 69 2.39 -6.22 -4.38
CA ILE A 69 2.50 -5.13 -3.41
C ILE A 69 3.46 -5.59 -2.33
N THR A 70 4.37 -4.72 -1.92
CA THR A 70 5.30 -4.95 -0.81
C THR A 70 5.14 -3.89 0.25
N ALA A 71 5.39 -4.25 1.50
CA ALA A 71 5.43 -3.31 2.62
C ALA A 71 6.50 -3.71 3.63
N THR A 72 7.32 -2.74 4.03
CA THR A 72 8.33 -2.90 5.07
C THR A 72 8.00 -1.98 6.24
N SER A 73 8.08 -2.50 7.46
CA SER A 73 7.72 -1.79 8.68
C SER A 73 8.53 -2.24 9.88
N ILE A 74 8.57 -1.41 10.92
CA ILE A 74 9.15 -1.78 12.20
C ILE A 74 8.05 -2.36 13.09
N LEU A 75 8.29 -3.54 13.67
CA LEU A 75 7.32 -4.24 14.51
C LEU A 75 6.97 -3.38 15.73
N LYS A 76 5.69 -3.02 15.85
CA LYS A 76 5.15 -2.40 17.04
C LYS A 76 4.90 -3.47 18.10
N LYS A 77 5.12 -3.12 19.37
CA LYS A 77 4.71 -3.97 20.48
C LYS A 77 3.19 -4.17 20.47
N ASP A 78 2.74 -5.41 20.65
CA ASP A 78 1.33 -5.82 20.66
C ASP A 78 0.61 -5.48 19.33
N ASP A 79 1.31 -5.67 18.19
CA ASP A 79 0.76 -5.43 16.84
C ASP A 79 -0.15 -6.57 16.38
N GLU A 80 -1.45 -6.41 16.60
CA GLU A 80 -2.46 -7.39 16.18
C GLU A 80 -2.62 -7.48 14.65
N LEU A 81 -2.26 -6.44 13.89
CA LEU A 81 -2.45 -6.45 12.43
C LEU A 81 -1.44 -7.38 11.77
N VAL A 82 -0.16 -7.29 12.15
CA VAL A 82 0.88 -8.18 11.61
C VAL A 82 0.56 -9.64 11.93
N ASP A 83 0.14 -9.93 13.16
CA ASP A 83 -0.22 -11.29 13.56
C ASP A 83 -1.46 -11.82 12.80
N LYS A 84 -2.44 -10.95 12.52
CA LYS A 84 -3.59 -11.30 11.65
C LYS A 84 -3.17 -11.56 10.21
N LEU A 85 -2.25 -10.77 9.66
CA LEU A 85 -1.77 -10.94 8.29
C LEU A 85 -0.96 -12.24 8.15
N GLU A 86 -0.11 -12.56 9.13
CA GLU A 86 0.63 -13.82 9.19
C GLU A 86 -0.33 -15.02 9.29
N LYS A 87 -1.36 -14.92 10.13
CA LYS A 87 -2.41 -15.94 10.20
C LYS A 87 -3.20 -16.08 8.88
N ALA A 88 -3.46 -14.97 8.20
CA ALA A 88 -4.14 -14.98 6.91
C ALA A 88 -3.29 -15.66 5.81
N LEU A 89 -1.97 -15.61 5.90
CA LEU A 89 -1.08 -16.42 5.05
C LEU A 89 -1.24 -17.92 5.37
N ASP A 90 -1.23 -18.31 6.65
CA ASP A 90 -1.40 -19.71 7.05
C ASP A 90 -2.77 -20.30 6.64
N ASP A 91 -3.81 -19.47 6.69
CA ASP A 91 -5.21 -19.87 6.44
C ASP A 91 -5.66 -19.61 4.98
N ASP A 92 -4.76 -19.16 4.10
CA ASP A 92 -5.05 -18.76 2.71
C ASP A 92 -6.22 -17.76 2.60
N GLU A 93 -6.28 -16.77 3.50
CA GLU A 93 -7.35 -15.78 3.55
C GLU A 93 -7.13 -14.63 2.56
N LEU A 94 -8.23 -14.18 1.94
CA LEU A 94 -8.21 -13.07 1.00
C LEU A 94 -8.09 -11.73 1.75
N ILE A 95 -7.15 -10.90 1.32
CA ILE A 95 -6.83 -9.61 1.92
C ILE A 95 -7.22 -8.49 0.97
N GLU A 96 -7.85 -7.46 1.52
CA GLU A 96 -8.12 -6.20 0.86
C GLU A 96 -6.98 -5.21 1.13
N ILE A 97 -6.53 -4.53 0.08
CA ILE A 97 -5.44 -3.55 0.15
C ILE A 97 -5.88 -2.27 -0.55
N TRP A 98 -5.67 -1.12 0.10
CA TRP A 98 -5.92 0.19 -0.50
C TRP A 98 -4.63 1.00 -0.54
N GLU A 99 -4.25 1.49 -1.70
CA GLU A 99 -3.24 2.53 -1.87
C GLU A 99 -3.96 3.88 -1.94
N ALA A 100 -3.57 4.85 -1.12
CA ALA A 100 -4.15 6.20 -1.09
C ALA A 100 -3.07 7.28 -1.23
N ASN A 101 -3.33 8.26 -2.10
CA ASN A 101 -2.47 9.42 -2.28
C ASN A 101 -2.99 10.62 -1.47
N LEU A 102 -2.42 10.85 -0.30
CA LEU A 102 -2.77 11.96 0.59
C LEU A 102 -2.47 13.36 0.01
N ALA A 103 -1.72 13.44 -1.10
CA ALA A 103 -1.52 14.69 -1.84
C ALA A 103 -2.65 15.00 -2.81
N GLU A 104 -3.56 14.06 -3.06
CA GLU A 104 -4.69 14.21 -4.01
C GLU A 104 -6.05 14.00 -3.31
N PRO A 105 -6.48 14.95 -2.45
CA PRO A 105 -7.81 14.91 -1.86
C PRO A 105 -8.89 15.10 -2.93
N VAL A 106 -9.99 14.34 -2.81
CA VAL A 106 -11.12 14.35 -3.76
C VAL A 106 -12.00 15.59 -3.59
N GLY A 107 -11.88 16.29 -2.46
CA GLY A 107 -12.52 17.57 -2.19
C GLY A 107 -11.90 18.27 -0.99
N SER A 108 -12.06 19.59 -0.91
CA SER A 108 -11.56 20.41 0.19
C SER A 108 -12.16 19.95 1.53
N GLY A 109 -11.31 19.53 2.47
CA GLY A 109 -11.73 19.10 3.80
C GLY A 109 -12.32 17.68 3.87
N SER A 110 -12.26 16.90 2.78
CA SER A 110 -12.66 15.49 2.81
C SER A 110 -11.51 14.60 3.28
N ASN A 111 -11.81 13.56 4.07
CA ASN A 111 -10.88 12.47 4.39
C ASN A 111 -10.81 11.44 3.25
N LYS A 112 -11.12 11.84 2.01
CA LYS A 112 -11.13 10.99 0.82
C LYS A 112 -10.05 11.41 -0.14
N PHE A 113 -9.29 10.43 -0.60
CA PHE A 113 -8.10 10.60 -1.41
C PHE A 113 -8.18 9.71 -2.63
N LYS A 114 -7.62 10.16 -3.75
CA LYS A 114 -7.48 9.29 -4.91
C LYS A 114 -6.58 8.12 -4.57
N GLY A 115 -6.95 6.94 -5.05
CA GLY A 115 -6.26 5.72 -4.72
C GLY A 115 -6.64 4.54 -5.60
N LYS A 116 -6.18 3.37 -5.19
CA LYS A 116 -6.45 2.11 -5.88
C LYS A 116 -6.76 1.02 -4.86
N TYR A 117 -7.76 0.22 -5.19
CA TYR A 117 -8.18 -0.94 -4.40
C TYR A 117 -7.68 -2.23 -5.05
N PHE A 118 -7.23 -3.15 -4.21
CA PHE A 118 -6.74 -4.46 -4.59
C PHE A 118 -7.31 -5.54 -3.67
N GLN A 119 -7.38 -6.75 -4.19
CA GLN A 119 -7.58 -7.96 -3.42
C GLN A 119 -6.47 -8.94 -3.76
N GLY A 120 -5.95 -9.65 -2.77
CA GLY A 120 -4.85 -10.58 -2.97
C GLY A 120 -4.58 -11.40 -1.73
N TYR A 121 -3.51 -12.17 -1.77
CA TYR A 121 -3.06 -13.00 -0.66
C TYR A 121 -1.71 -12.48 -0.17
N LEU A 122 -1.48 -12.56 1.12
CA LEU A 122 -0.11 -12.49 1.62
C LEU A 122 0.58 -13.76 1.11
N THR A 123 1.73 -13.62 0.47
CA THR A 123 2.50 -14.74 -0.07
C THR A 123 3.80 -14.95 0.68
N GLU A 124 4.27 -13.91 1.38
CA GLU A 124 5.49 -13.97 2.19
C GLU A 124 5.43 -12.97 3.34
N ILE A 125 5.92 -13.39 4.51
CA ILE A 125 6.27 -12.54 5.64
C ILE A 125 7.68 -12.90 6.12
N GLU A 126 8.54 -11.90 6.24
CA GLU A 126 9.88 -12.04 6.82
C GLU A 126 9.99 -11.18 8.09
N ARG A 127 10.52 -11.76 9.17
CA ARG A 127 10.80 -11.05 10.43
C ARG A 127 12.30 -11.06 10.71
N THR A 128 12.93 -9.90 10.65
CA THR A 128 14.37 -9.74 10.88
C THR A 128 14.62 -9.06 12.22
N ALA A 129 15.19 -9.79 13.18
CA ALA A 129 15.49 -9.31 14.52
C ALA A 129 17.01 -9.28 14.77
N ASN A 130 17.63 -8.16 14.40
CA ASN A 130 19.05 -7.93 14.69
C ASN A 130 19.25 -7.59 16.19
N ALA A 131 20.44 -7.80 16.73
CA ALA A 131 20.79 -7.47 18.12
C ALA A 131 20.82 -5.95 18.40
N ASP A 132 21.14 -5.15 17.38
CA ASP A 132 21.40 -3.70 17.52
C ASP A 132 20.25 -2.82 16.99
N GLU A 133 19.33 -3.39 16.21
CA GLU A 133 18.26 -2.67 15.52
C GLU A 133 16.86 -3.14 15.96
N PHE A 134 15.83 -2.43 15.53
CA PHE A 134 14.45 -2.86 15.77
C PHE A 134 14.09 -4.06 14.89
N VAL A 135 13.08 -4.83 15.30
CA VAL A 135 12.57 -5.93 14.49
C VAL A 135 11.90 -5.35 13.25
N GLU A 136 12.41 -5.70 12.08
CA GLU A 136 11.83 -5.33 10.79
C GLU A 136 10.89 -6.45 10.30
N ILE A 137 9.77 -6.04 9.70
CA ILE A 137 8.77 -6.90 9.09
C ILE A 137 8.68 -6.52 7.62
N SER A 138 8.90 -7.50 6.74
CA SER A 138 8.71 -7.36 5.29
C SER A 138 7.58 -8.26 4.83
N LEU A 139 6.63 -7.71 4.08
CA LEU A 139 5.42 -8.38 3.61
C LEU A 139 5.36 -8.30 2.08
N THR A 140 5.04 -9.42 1.43
CA THR A 140 4.82 -9.50 -0.01
C THR A 140 3.43 -10.05 -0.30
N PHE A 141 2.68 -9.34 -1.14
CA PHE A 141 1.31 -9.68 -1.50
C PHE A 141 1.18 -9.95 -3.00
N GLY A 142 0.69 -11.14 -3.33
CA GLY A 142 0.27 -11.49 -4.69
C GLY A 142 -1.15 -11.01 -4.95
N ILE A 143 -1.34 -10.17 -5.97
CA ILE A 143 -2.61 -9.49 -6.23
C ILE A 143 -3.45 -10.18 -7.31
N ASN A 144 -4.74 -10.34 -7.02
CA ASN A 144 -5.72 -10.82 -7.99
C ASN A 144 -6.07 -9.70 -8.97
N GLY A 145 -5.68 -9.88 -10.23
CA GLY A 145 -5.93 -8.93 -11.30
C GLY A 145 -4.98 -7.72 -11.22
N THR A 146 -5.50 -6.51 -11.45
CA THR A 146 -4.64 -5.31 -11.56
C THR A 146 -5.07 -4.12 -10.71
N GLY A 147 -6.01 -4.35 -9.79
CA GLY A 147 -6.65 -3.33 -8.97
C GLY A 147 -7.59 -2.41 -9.74
N VAL A 148 -8.37 -1.63 -8.98
CA VAL A 148 -9.40 -0.71 -9.51
C VAL A 148 -9.19 0.68 -8.92
N ASP A 149 -9.18 1.71 -9.76
CA ASP A 149 -9.09 3.10 -9.30
C ASP A 149 -10.34 3.51 -8.52
N GLY A 150 -10.16 4.30 -7.46
CA GLY A 150 -11.27 4.77 -6.65
C GLY A 150 -10.85 5.77 -5.59
N ASP A 151 -11.83 6.19 -4.78
CA ASP A 151 -11.59 7.11 -3.68
C ASP A 151 -11.45 6.33 -2.37
N VAL A 152 -10.31 6.49 -1.70
CA VAL A 152 -10.00 5.82 -0.44
C VAL A 152 -10.23 6.79 0.71
N THR A 153 -10.98 6.35 1.72
CA THR A 153 -11.17 7.14 2.94
C THR A 153 -10.05 6.81 3.93
N VAL A 154 -9.27 7.81 4.34
CA VAL A 154 -8.22 7.67 5.35
C VAL A 154 -8.55 8.58 6.52
N THR A 155 -8.79 8.01 7.70
CA THR A 155 -9.20 8.77 8.88
C THR A 155 -8.07 9.68 9.38
N ALA A 156 -8.41 10.73 10.14
CA ALA A 156 -7.40 11.63 10.71
C ALA A 156 -6.38 10.87 11.59
N GLN A 157 -6.82 9.90 12.37
CA GLN A 157 -5.94 9.08 13.20
C GLN A 157 -4.94 8.24 12.37
N GLN A 158 -5.37 7.74 11.20
CA GLN A 158 -4.50 7.02 10.26
C GLN A 158 -3.52 7.95 9.55
N GLN A 159 -3.94 9.20 9.29
CA GLN A 159 -3.05 10.23 8.76
C GLN A 159 -2.02 10.69 9.81
N GLU A 160 -2.40 10.75 11.09
CA GLU A 160 -1.54 11.16 12.22
C GLU A 160 -0.51 10.09 12.61
N GLN A 161 -0.77 8.80 12.36
CA GLN A 161 0.25 7.76 12.49
C GLN A 161 1.46 8.00 11.58
N ALA A 162 1.32 8.80 10.51
CA ALA A 162 2.43 9.19 9.67
C ALA A 162 3.33 10.28 10.31
N TYR A 163 2.80 11.17 11.15
CA TYR A 163 3.55 12.19 11.88
C TYR A 163 2.68 12.73 13.02
N ALA A 164 3.05 12.43 14.28
CA ALA A 164 2.51 13.18 15.41
C ALA A 164 2.87 14.66 15.22
N PHE A 165 1.87 15.53 15.11
CA PHE A 165 2.10 16.97 15.21
C PHE A 165 2.57 17.27 16.63
N VAL A 166 3.86 17.59 16.78
CA VAL A 166 4.39 18.15 18.02
C VAL A 166 4.38 19.67 17.86
N ASP A 167 3.52 20.33 18.62
CA ASP A 167 3.43 21.79 18.66
C ASP A 167 4.76 22.40 19.19
N THR A 168 5.04 23.64 18.81
CA THR A 168 6.30 24.35 19.07
C THR A 168 6.52 24.95 20.48
N PRO A 169 5.56 25.03 21.43
CA PRO A 169 5.86 25.49 22.78
C PRO A 169 6.55 24.40 23.63
N LYS A 170 7.52 24.82 24.44
CA LYS A 170 8.31 23.95 25.34
C LYS A 170 7.43 23.07 26.26
N THR A 171 7.78 21.79 26.34
CA THR A 171 7.48 20.96 27.51
C THR A 171 8.28 21.49 28.70
N GLY A 172 7.65 22.32 29.52
CA GLY A 172 8.20 22.79 30.80
C GLY A 172 8.22 24.31 30.97
N ALA A 173 7.14 24.83 31.57
CA ALA A 173 7.14 25.66 32.77
C ALA A 173 5.78 25.52 33.46
#